data_AF-A0A941EVF5-F1
#
_entry.id   AF-A0A941EVF5-F1
#
_cell.length_a   1.000
_cell.length_b   1.000
_cell.length_c   1.000
_cell.angle_alpha   90.00
_cell.angle_beta   90.00
_cell.angle_gamma   90.00
#
_symmetry.space_group_name_H-M   'P 1'
#
loop_
_entity.id
_entity.type
_entity.pdbx_description
1 polymer ?
#
loop_
_entity_poly.entity_id
_entity_poly.type
_entity_poly.pdbx_seq_one_letter_code
_entity_poly.pdbx_strand_id
1 'polypeptide(L)'
;MASTRPPQHTYTAQKLHHAVARSTNLAEVLTHLGLPDNPKRRRYAAEHIKALGIDATHLRTAATLYSDAQLTEAVAASHTMVEVATRLGAKPVGGTLHHLKRRITDLGLDTSHFAHRRPK
;
A
#
# COMPACT_ATOMS: atom_id res chain seq x y z
N MET A 1 13.26 37.65 -10.53
CA MET A 1 13.24 37.09 -11.89
C MET A 1 12.31 35.91 -11.91
N ALA A 2 11.28 35.98 -12.76
CA ALA A 2 10.22 35.00 -12.87
C ALA A 2 10.72 33.72 -13.57
N SER A 3 10.29 32.58 -13.06
CA SER A 3 10.09 31.39 -13.89
C SER A 3 8.79 30.74 -13.47
N THR A 4 7.79 31.03 -14.27
CA THR A 4 6.42 30.54 -14.18
C THR A 4 6.36 29.13 -14.77
N ARG A 5 5.86 28.15 -14.01
CA ARG A 5 5.26 26.93 -14.55
C ARG A 5 4.17 26.40 -13.61
N PRO A 6 2.88 26.49 -13.97
CA PRO A 6 1.83 25.64 -13.39
C PRO A 6 1.11 24.83 -14.51
N PRO A 7 0.22 23.86 -14.22
CA PRO A 7 0.08 22.98 -13.06
C PRO A 7 -0.02 21.48 -13.48
N GLN A 8 0.51 20.53 -12.70
CA GLN A 8 0.17 19.11 -12.85
C GLN A 8 -0.17 18.53 -11.47
N HIS A 9 -1.44 18.64 -11.08
CA HIS A 9 -2.06 18.12 -9.84
C HIS A 9 -1.43 18.57 -8.50
N THR A 10 -1.47 19.88 -8.27
CA THR A 10 -1.79 20.61 -7.02
C THR A 10 -1.43 20.01 -5.64
N TYR A 11 -0.20 19.59 -5.40
CA TYR A 11 0.40 19.74 -4.07
C TYR A 11 1.79 20.32 -4.22
N THR A 12 2.00 21.51 -3.66
CA THR A 12 3.34 22.06 -3.47
C THR A 12 4.14 21.07 -2.61
N ALA A 13 5.44 20.89 -2.85
CA ALA A 13 6.29 19.99 -2.05
C ALA A 13 6.12 20.22 -0.54
N GLN A 14 5.90 21.48 -0.14
CA GLN A 14 5.59 21.88 1.23
C GLN A 14 4.26 21.33 1.77
N LYS A 15 3.20 21.25 0.95
CA LYS A 15 1.92 20.61 1.32
C LYS A 15 2.08 19.10 1.48
N LEU A 16 2.85 18.46 0.60
CA LEU A 16 3.13 17.03 0.72
C LEU A 16 3.94 16.75 1.98
N HIS A 17 4.99 17.52 2.26
CA HIS A 17 5.80 17.37 3.48
C HIS A 17 4.95 17.54 4.75
N HIS A 18 4.09 18.56 4.80
CA HIS A 18 3.22 18.81 5.95
C HIS A 18 2.14 17.74 6.10
N ALA A 19 1.61 17.20 4.99
CA ALA A 19 0.68 16.07 5.01
C ALA A 19 1.39 14.81 5.52
N VAL A 20 2.61 14.51 5.04
CA VAL A 20 3.43 13.37 5.49
C VAL A 20 3.75 13.46 6.98
N ALA A 21 4.17 14.63 7.47
CA ALA A 21 4.51 14.82 8.89
C ALA A 21 3.32 14.65 9.84
N ARG A 22 2.09 14.95 9.38
CA ARG A 22 0.86 14.81 10.17
C ARG A 22 0.15 13.48 9.99
N SER A 23 0.55 12.71 8.98
CA SER A 23 -0.08 11.43 8.66
C SER A 23 0.71 10.30 9.26
N THR A 24 -0.01 9.28 9.67
CA THR A 24 0.54 7.98 10.03
C THR A 24 0.45 7.01 8.88
N ASN A 25 -0.25 7.32 7.78
CA ASN A 25 -0.45 6.40 6.66
C ASN A 25 -0.66 7.14 5.32
N LEU A 26 -0.42 6.45 4.19
CA LEU A 26 -0.62 7.06 2.85
C LEU A 26 -2.08 7.43 2.54
N ALA A 27 -3.06 6.81 3.20
CA ALA A 27 -4.46 7.20 3.03
C ALA A 27 -4.75 8.54 3.72
N GLU A 28 -4.22 8.77 4.92
CA GLU A 28 -4.22 10.06 5.62
C GLU A 28 -3.48 11.13 4.83
N VAL A 29 -2.34 10.79 4.22
CA VAL A 29 -1.64 11.73 3.32
C VAL A 29 -2.57 12.15 2.18
N LEU A 30 -3.25 11.20 1.52
CA LEU A 30 -4.21 11.53 0.45
C LEU A 30 -5.41 12.35 0.96
N THR A 31 -5.94 12.01 2.13
CA THR A 31 -7.04 12.74 2.79
C THR A 31 -6.62 14.18 3.11
N HIS A 32 -5.43 14.39 3.67
CA HIS A 32 -4.88 15.72 3.94
C HIS A 32 -4.58 16.53 2.67
N LEU A 33 -4.34 15.84 1.57
CA LEU A 33 -4.21 16.44 0.24
C LEU A 33 -5.56 16.68 -0.45
N GLY A 34 -6.69 16.33 0.18
CA GLY A 34 -8.03 16.45 -0.40
C GLY A 34 -8.26 15.51 -1.59
N LEU A 35 -7.53 14.40 -1.67
CA LEU A 35 -7.61 13.45 -2.76
C LEU A 35 -8.37 12.18 -2.35
N PRO A 36 -9.14 11.58 -3.26
CA PRO A 36 -9.73 10.27 -3.02
C PRO A 36 -8.65 9.20 -2.83
N ASP A 37 -8.85 8.33 -1.84
CA ASP A 37 -8.00 7.16 -1.64
C ASP A 37 -8.18 6.17 -2.81
N ASN A 38 -7.08 5.92 -3.53
CA ASN A 38 -7.04 4.91 -4.59
C ASN A 38 -5.61 4.33 -4.67
N PRO A 39 -5.45 3.01 -4.89
CA PRO A 39 -4.14 2.38 -5.07
C PRO A 39 -3.22 3.07 -6.09
N LYS A 40 -3.75 3.56 -7.22
CA LYS A 40 -2.93 4.31 -8.20
C LYS A 40 -2.36 5.62 -7.62
N ARG A 41 -3.15 6.32 -6.82
CA ARG A 41 -2.77 7.60 -6.19
C ARG A 41 -1.85 7.39 -4.99
N ARG A 42 -2.04 6.32 -4.22
CA ARG A 42 -1.09 5.90 -3.18
C ARG A 42 0.28 5.61 -3.78
N ARG A 43 0.35 4.85 -4.88
CA ARG A 43 1.61 4.60 -5.60
C ARG A 43 2.22 5.91 -6.09
N TYR A 44 1.44 6.78 -6.72
CA TYR A 44 1.93 8.08 -7.18
C TYR A 44 2.46 8.95 -6.03
N ALA A 45 1.77 9.01 -4.89
CA ALA A 45 2.21 9.74 -3.71
C ALA A 45 3.50 9.15 -3.11
N ALA A 46 3.63 7.83 -3.04
CA ALA A 46 4.85 7.16 -2.58
C ALA A 46 6.06 7.46 -3.48
N GLU A 47 5.89 7.38 -4.80
CA GLU A 47 6.91 7.77 -5.78
C GLU A 47 7.29 9.25 -5.61
N HIS A 48 6.32 10.13 -5.37
CA HIS A 48 6.56 11.57 -5.18
C HIS A 48 7.31 11.87 -3.88
N ILE A 49 6.97 11.18 -2.79
CA ILE A 49 7.67 11.26 -1.49
C ILE A 49 9.14 10.85 -1.65
N LYS A 50 9.38 9.72 -2.35
CA LYS A 50 10.72 9.21 -2.62
C LYS A 50 11.52 10.16 -3.52
N ALA A 51 10.89 10.69 -4.58
CA ALA A 51 11.51 11.64 -5.49
C ALA A 51 11.88 12.97 -4.82
N LEU A 52 11.15 13.37 -3.78
CA LEU A 52 11.41 14.59 -3.01
C LEU A 52 12.29 14.36 -1.78
N GLY A 53 12.70 13.12 -1.50
CA GLY A 53 13.53 12.78 -0.33
C GLY A 53 12.85 13.08 1.01
N ILE A 54 11.51 13.06 1.06
CA ILE A 54 10.76 13.30 2.29
C ILE A 54 10.82 12.03 3.14
N ASP A 55 11.24 12.16 4.40
CA ASP A 55 11.19 11.05 5.35
C ASP A 55 9.73 10.65 5.60
N ALA A 56 9.39 9.45 5.12
CA ALA A 56 8.08 8.84 5.25
C ALA A 56 8.18 7.46 5.89
N THR A 57 9.28 7.19 6.61
CA THR A 57 9.52 5.90 7.28
C THR A 57 8.45 5.61 8.33
N HIS A 58 7.85 6.66 8.91
CA HIS A 58 6.73 6.55 9.85
C HIS A 58 5.37 6.35 9.17
N LEU A 59 5.26 6.48 7.84
CA LEU A 59 4.01 6.27 7.11
C LEU A 59 3.68 4.79 6.99
N ARG A 60 2.75 4.37 7.84
CA ARG A 60 2.03 3.12 7.76
C ARG A 60 1.08 3.06 6.56
N THR A 61 1.54 2.74 5.35
CA THR A 61 0.63 2.44 4.20
C THR A 61 -0.48 1.42 4.56
N ALA A 62 -1.63 1.33 3.89
CA ALA A 62 -2.48 0.13 4.05
C ALA A 62 -1.71 -1.19 3.79
N ALA A 63 -0.62 -1.10 3.02
CA ALA A 63 0.48 -2.05 2.89
C ALA A 63 1.50 -2.03 4.07
N THR A 64 1.09 -1.65 5.27
CA THR A 64 1.89 -1.75 6.52
C THR A 64 1.08 -2.35 7.66
N LEU A 65 -0.05 -2.97 7.37
CA LEU A 65 -0.26 -4.26 8.01
C LEU A 65 0.88 -5.21 7.57
N TYR A 66 1.38 -5.10 6.33
CA TYR A 66 2.45 -5.93 5.80
C TYR A 66 3.07 -5.38 4.50
N SER A 67 4.40 -5.37 4.42
CA SER A 67 5.19 -5.01 3.22
C SER A 67 5.10 -6.07 2.11
N ASP A 68 5.56 -5.75 0.89
CA ASP A 68 5.64 -6.72 -0.22
C ASP A 68 6.53 -7.91 0.15
N ALA A 69 7.61 -7.67 0.89
CA ALA A 69 8.49 -8.71 1.41
C ALA A 69 7.76 -9.60 2.44
N GLN A 70 7.01 -9.01 3.37
CA GLN A 70 6.21 -9.76 4.34
C GLN A 70 5.08 -10.55 3.66
N LEU A 71 4.44 -9.99 2.62
CA LEU A 71 3.44 -10.71 1.83
C LEU A 71 4.08 -11.90 1.10
N THR A 72 5.26 -11.72 0.52
CA THR A 72 6.02 -12.79 -0.16
C THR A 72 6.39 -13.90 0.82
N GLU A 73 6.94 -13.55 1.98
CA GLU A 73 7.29 -14.49 3.05
C GLU A 73 6.06 -15.22 3.58
N ALA A 74 4.96 -14.50 3.83
CA ALA A 74 3.71 -15.08 4.29
C ALA A 74 3.09 -16.02 3.25
N VAL A 75 3.17 -15.70 1.96
CA VAL A 75 2.73 -16.58 0.87
C VAL A 75 3.59 -17.84 0.77
N ALA A 76 4.91 -17.70 0.86
CA ALA A 76 5.83 -18.84 0.85
C ALA A 76 5.65 -19.77 2.05
N ALA A 77 5.36 -19.20 3.23
CA ALA A 77 5.19 -19.95 4.49
C ALA A 77 3.76 -20.47 4.73
N SER A 78 2.81 -20.18 3.84
CA SER A 78 1.40 -20.54 4.02
C SER A 78 0.87 -21.39 2.88
N HIS A 79 -0.19 -22.16 3.15
CA HIS A 79 -0.89 -22.98 2.16
C HIS A 79 -2.31 -22.51 1.87
N THR A 80 -2.79 -21.45 2.55
CA THR A 80 -4.12 -20.87 2.33
C THR A 80 -4.11 -19.35 2.45
N MET A 81 -5.05 -18.67 1.78
CA MET A 81 -5.23 -17.21 1.91
C MET A 81 -5.58 -16.77 3.34
N VAL A 82 -6.24 -17.64 4.11
CA VAL A 82 -6.57 -17.39 5.52
C VAL A 82 -5.29 -17.37 6.36
N GLU A 83 -4.40 -18.35 6.18
CA GLU A 83 -3.09 -18.38 6.84
C GLU A 83 -2.23 -17.17 6.48
N VAL A 84 -2.24 -16.75 5.21
CA VAL A 84 -1.57 -15.52 4.77
C VAL A 84 -2.14 -14.33 5.54
N ALA A 85 -3.46 -14.15 5.58
CA ALA A 85 -4.06 -13.04 6.32
C ALA A 85 -3.70 -13.08 7.82
N THR A 86 -3.78 -14.25 8.45
CA THR A 86 -3.44 -14.43 9.86
C THR A 86 -1.97 -14.13 10.16
N ARG A 87 -1.03 -14.62 9.35
CA ARG A 87 0.41 -14.32 9.49
C ARG A 87 0.72 -12.85 9.36
N LEU A 88 -0.04 -12.16 8.52
CA LEU A 88 0.09 -10.74 8.29
C LEU A 88 -0.67 -9.89 9.32
N GLY A 89 -1.17 -10.50 10.40
CA GLY A 89 -1.94 -9.82 11.45
C GLY A 89 -3.28 -9.26 10.98
N ALA A 90 -3.73 -9.67 9.78
CA ALA A 90 -4.96 -9.20 9.17
C ALA A 90 -6.12 -10.13 9.51
N LYS A 91 -7.31 -9.57 9.76
CA LYS A 91 -8.51 -10.38 9.97
C LYS A 91 -8.90 -11.06 8.65
N PRO A 92 -9.08 -12.41 8.64
CA PRO A 92 -9.42 -13.17 7.43
C PRO A 92 -10.91 -13.00 7.09
N VAL A 93 -11.30 -11.78 6.70
CA VAL A 93 -12.64 -11.46 6.19
C VAL A 93 -12.59 -11.36 4.67
N GLY A 94 -13.71 -11.63 4.00
CA GLY A 94 -13.77 -11.72 2.53
C GLY A 94 -13.15 -10.52 1.79
N GLY A 95 -13.37 -9.30 2.29
CA GLY A 95 -12.76 -8.08 1.73
C GLY A 95 -11.23 -8.04 1.84
N THR A 96 -10.68 -8.47 2.97
CA THR A 96 -9.23 -8.56 3.21
C THR A 96 -8.59 -9.64 2.33
N LEU A 97 -9.24 -10.81 2.24
CA LEU A 97 -8.75 -11.91 1.40
C LEU A 97 -8.75 -11.53 -0.08
N HIS A 98 -9.80 -10.84 -0.55
CA HIS A 98 -9.84 -10.31 -1.91
C HIS A 98 -8.73 -9.30 -2.17
N HIS A 99 -8.47 -8.39 -1.22
CA HIS A 99 -7.37 -7.43 -1.32
C HIS A 99 -6.00 -8.13 -1.40
N LEU A 100 -5.75 -9.10 -0.53
CA LEU A 100 -4.54 -9.93 -0.53
C LEU A 100 -4.36 -10.66 -1.86
N LYS A 101 -5.42 -11.30 -2.37
CA LYS A 101 -5.36 -12.05 -3.63
C LYS A 101 -4.96 -11.15 -4.79
N ARG A 102 -5.56 -9.95 -4.89
CA ARG A 102 -5.18 -8.96 -5.89
C ARG A 102 -3.70 -8.57 -5.79
N ARG A 103 -3.20 -8.34 -4.55
CA ARG A 103 -1.80 -7.95 -4.32
C ARG A 103 -0.81 -9.07 -4.69
N ILE A 104 -1.15 -10.31 -4.38
CA ILE A 104 -0.36 -11.50 -4.78
C ILE A 104 -0.27 -11.57 -6.31
N THR A 105 -1.39 -11.38 -7.02
CA THR A 105 -1.41 -11.35 -8.49
C THR A 105 -0.62 -10.18 -9.06
N ASP A 106 -0.77 -8.96 -8.52
CA ASP A 106 -0.05 -7.78 -8.97
C ASP A 106 1.48 -7.92 -8.79
N LEU A 107 1.92 -8.70 -7.79
CA LEU A 107 3.32 -9.01 -7.51
C LEU A 107 3.84 -10.27 -8.23
N GLY A 108 2.97 -11.03 -8.90
CA GLY A 108 3.34 -12.27 -9.57
C GLY A 108 3.81 -13.39 -8.63
N LEU A 109 3.31 -13.42 -7.39
CA LEU A 109 3.69 -14.42 -6.40
C LEU A 109 3.04 -15.78 -6.71
N ASP A 110 3.83 -16.86 -6.63
CA ASP A 110 3.31 -18.21 -6.82
C ASP A 110 2.43 -18.62 -5.62
N THR A 111 1.24 -19.12 -5.94
CA THR A 111 0.27 -19.66 -4.97
C THR A 111 -0.21 -21.05 -5.40
N SER A 112 0.49 -21.71 -6.32
CA SER A 112 0.15 -23.03 -6.83
C SER A 112 0.21 -24.10 -5.73
N HIS A 113 1.05 -23.89 -4.71
CA HIS A 113 1.15 -24.73 -3.51
C HIS A 113 0.00 -24.52 -2.52
N PHE A 114 -0.89 -23.57 -2.76
CA PHE A 114 -2.07 -23.41 -1.91
C PHE A 114 -2.99 -24.59 -2.12
N ALA A 115 -3.21 -25.33 -1.04
CA ALA A 115 -4.04 -26.51 -1.06
C ALA A 115 -5.47 -26.08 -1.39
N HIS A 116 -5.90 -26.37 -2.62
CA HIS A 116 -7.32 -26.39 -2.94
C HIS A 116 -7.91 -27.52 -2.12
N ARG A 117 -8.48 -27.17 -0.97
CA ARG A 117 -9.22 -28.10 -0.14
C ARG A 117 -10.35 -28.65 -1.02
N ARG A 118 -10.16 -29.85 -1.58
CA ARG A 118 -11.24 -30.57 -2.25
C ARG A 118 -12.36 -30.75 -1.23
N PRO A 119 -13.60 -30.34 -1.51
CA PRO A 119 -14.71 -30.66 -0.64
C PRO A 119 -14.84 -32.19 -0.60
N LYS A 120 -14.95 -32.75 0.61
CA LYS A 120 -15.42 -34.12 0.82
C LYS A 120 -16.94 -34.09 0.84
#